data_AF-A0A6A4NJW1-F1
#
_entry.id   AF-A0A6A4NJW1-F1
#
_cell.length_a   1.000
_cell.length_b   1.000
_cell.length_c   1.000
_cell.angle_alpha   90.00
_cell.angle_beta   90.00
_cell.angle_gamma   90.00
#
_symmetry.space_group_name_H-M   'P 1'
#
loop_
_entity.id
_entity.type
_entity.pdbx_description
1 polymer ?
#
loop_
_entity_poly.entity_id
_entity_poly.type
_entity_poly.pdbx_seq_one_letter_code
_entity_poly.pdbx_strand_id
1 'polypeptide(L)' 'MGKDIIADIITSIRNADMNRKVMVQIPFSNINENIVKILLREGFIQNVRKHRENDKYFLVLTLRYRRNRK' A
#
# COMPACT_ATOMS: atom_id res chain seq x y z
N MET A 1 15.31 3.10 10.95
CA MET A 1 13.86 2.98 10.67
C MET A 1 13.24 4.32 11.00
N GLY A 2 12.91 5.08 9.96
CA GLY A 2 12.68 6.52 10.04
C GLY A 2 11.36 6.88 10.71
N LYS A 3 11.32 8.06 11.30
CA LYS A 3 10.22 8.62 12.10
C LYS A 3 8.93 8.92 11.29
N ASP A 4 8.94 8.68 9.97
CA ASP A 4 7.92 9.13 9.03
C ASP A 4 7.21 7.96 8.33
N ILE A 5 6.05 7.62 8.89
CA ILE A 5 5.19 6.53 8.42
C ILE A 5 4.63 6.81 7.01
N ILE A 6 4.41 8.09 6.66
CA ILE A 6 3.82 8.46 5.37
C ILE A 6 4.86 8.26 4.26
N ALA A 7 6.09 8.71 4.49
CA ALA A 7 7.20 8.52 3.57
C ALA A 7 7.46 7.04 3.30
N ASP A 8 7.39 6.20 4.33
CA ASP A 8 7.59 4.75 4.21
C ASP A 8 6.50 4.08 3.36
N ILE A 9 5.24 4.50 3.47
CA ILE A 9 4.13 3.97 2.65
C ILE A 9 4.32 4.35 1.18
N ILE A 10 4.59 5.62 0.90
CA ILE A 10 4.78 6.12 -0.47
C ILE A 10 5.98 5.40 -1.11
N THR A 11 7.07 5.25 -0.37
CA THR A 11 8.28 4.55 -0.83
C THR A 11 7.99 3.08 -1.09
N SER A 12 7.23 2.40 -0.23
CA SER A 12 6.84 1.00 -0.42
C SER A 12 5.98 0.79 -1.67
N ILE A 13 5.01 1.68 -1.92
CA ILE A 13 4.17 1.66 -3.11
C ILE A 13 5.02 1.88 -4.37
N ARG A 14 5.89 2.89 -4.38
CA ARG A 14 6.81 3.17 -5.49
C ARG A 14 7.71 1.99 -5.80
N ASN A 15 8.32 1.39 -4.77
CA ASN A 15 9.22 0.25 -4.93
C ASN A 15 8.48 -0.98 -5.46
N ALA A 16 7.25 -1.20 -5.05
CA ALA A 16 6.43 -2.30 -5.55
C ALA A 16 6.02 -2.09 -7.01
N ASP A 17 5.64 -0.86 -7.39
CA ASP A 17 5.35 -0.51 -8.77
C ASP A 17 6.57 -0.70 -9.68
N MET A 18 7.74 -0.19 -9.28
CA MET A 18 9.02 -0.38 -10.00
C MET A 18 9.40 -1.85 -10.16
N ASN A 19 9.21 -2.67 -9.12
CA ASN A 19 9.48 -4.11 -9.16
C ASN A 19 8.36 -4.95 -9.78
N ARG A 20 7.34 -4.32 -10.37
CA ARG A 20 6.15 -4.97 -10.96
C ARG A 20 5.44 -5.93 -9.99
N LYS A 21 5.50 -5.64 -8.68
CA LYS A 21 4.76 -6.38 -7.66
C LYS A 21 3.30 -5.97 -7.71
N VAL A 22 2.42 -6.97 -7.74
CA VAL A 22 0.97 -6.77 -7.75
C VAL A 22 0.46 -6.32 -6.37
N MET A 23 1.18 -6.69 -5.30
CA MET A 23 0.72 -6.49 -3.92
C MET A 23 1.80 -5.86 -3.03
N VAL A 24 1.35 -5.03 -2.07
CA VAL A 24 2.17 -4.42 -1.02
C VAL A 24 1.53 -4.69 0.33
N GLN A 25 2.32 -5.12 1.30
CA GLN A 25 1.88 -5.30 2.69
C GLN A 25 2.46 -4.20 3.56
N ILE A 26 1.59 -3.47 4.27
CA ILE A 26 2.00 -2.46 5.25
C ILE A 26 1.35 -2.79 6.61
N PRO A 27 1.97 -2.44 7.74
CA PRO A 27 1.34 -2.61 9.05
C PRO A 27 0.06 -1.78 9.15
N PHE A 28 -0.95 -2.32 9.82
CA PHE A 28 -2.18 -1.62 10.09
C PHE A 28 -1.97 -0.52 11.13
N SER A 29 -2.48 0.67 10.83
CA SER A 29 -2.70 1.76 11.78
C SER A 29 -3.91 2.56 11.29
N ASN A 30 -4.56 3.32 12.17
CA ASN A 30 -5.71 4.15 11.78
C ASN A 30 -5.31 5.19 10.72
N ILE A 31 -4.08 5.73 10.81
CA ILE A 31 -3.53 6.68 9.84
C ILE A 31 -3.31 5.99 8.49
N ASN A 32 -2.69 4.81 8.49
CA ASN A 32 -2.41 4.05 7.27
C ASN A 32 -3.71 3.65 6.55
N GLU A 33 -4.72 3.24 7.32
CA GLU A 33 -6.03 2.91 6.79
C GLU A 33 -6.69 4.12 6.10
N ASN A 34 -6.65 5.30 6.72
CA ASN A 34 -7.21 6.52 6.13
C ASN A 34 -6.47 6.94 4.85
N ILE A 35 -5.12 6.90 4.85
CA ILE A 35 -4.32 7.19 3.66
C ILE A 35 -4.65 6.23 2.52
N VAL A 36 -4.70 4.92 2.81
CA VAL A 36 -5.01 3.90 1.81
C VAL A 36 -6.43 4.05 1.27
N LYS A 37 -7.41 4.41 2.11
CA LYS A 37 -8.78 4.70 1.67
C LYS A 37 -8.83 5.87 0.68
N ILE A 38 -8.04 6.92 0.92
CA ILE A 38 -7.92 8.04 -0.03
C ILE A 38 -7.30 7.55 -1.34
N LEU A 39 -6.19 6.81 -1.29
CA LEU A 39 -5.53 6.28 -2.49
C LEU A 39 -6.40 5.31 -3.30
N LEU A 40 -7.26 4.54 -2.62
CA LEU A 40 -8.27 3.68 -3.25
C LEU A 40 -9.34 4.53 -3.94
N ARG A 41 -9.85 5.56 -3.26
CA ARG A 41 -10.88 6.47 -3.81
C ARG A 41 -10.40 7.22 -5.04
N GLU A 42 -9.15 7.67 -5.03
CA GLU A 42 -8.49 8.33 -6.17
C GLU A 42 -8.09 7.35 -7.29
N GLY A 43 -8.22 6.04 -7.07
CA GLY A 43 -7.98 5.01 -8.08
C GLY A 43 -6.50 4.71 -8.36
N PHE A 44 -5.60 5.07 -7.44
CA PHE A 44 -4.18 4.67 -7.46
C PHE A 44 -3.99 3.21 -7.05
N ILE A 45 -4.79 2.75 -6.09
CA ILE A 45 -4.83 1.37 -5.62
C ILE A 45 -6.09 0.72 -6.18
N GLN A 46 -5.99 -0.54 -6.60
CA GLN A 46 -7.13 -1.29 -7.13
C GLN A 46 -8.00 -1.86 -6.01
N ASN A 47 -7.37 -2.38 -4.95
CA ASN A 47 -8.07 -2.97 -3.83
C ASN A 47 -7.24 -2.91 -2.54
N VAL A 48 -7.90 -2.94 -1.38
CA VAL A 48 -7.27 -3.08 -0.07
C VAL A 48 -7.96 -4.20 0.72
N ARG A 49 -7.17 -5.05 1.36
CA ARG A 49 -7.66 -6.07 2.28
C ARG A 49 -6.95 -5.95 3.63
N LYS A 50 -7.71 -6.04 4.72
CA LYS A 50 -7.13 -6.23 6.06
C LYS A 50 -6.77 -7.69 6.25
N HIS A 51 -5.52 -7.95 6.62
CA HIS A 51 -4.99 -9.28 6.91
C HIS A 51 -4.52 -9.33 8.37
N ARG A 52 -4.66 -10.48 9.02
CA ARG A 52 -4.17 -10.72 10.39
C ARG A 52 -3.18 -11.88 10.32
N GLU A 53 -1.98 -11.65 10.84
CA GLU A 53 -0.89 -12.62 10.86
C GLU A 53 -0.16 -12.48 12.20
N ASN A 54 -0.01 -13.57 12.95
CA ASN A 54 0.68 -13.61 14.25
C ASN A 54 0.23 -12.47 15.21
N ASP A 55 -1.08 -12.31 15.36
CA ASP A 55 -1.73 -11.24 16.15
C ASP A 55 -1.45 -9.79 15.73
N LYS A 56 -0.76 -9.59 14.60
CA LYS A 56 -0.57 -8.28 13.99
C LYS A 56 -1.51 -8.09 12.82
N TYR A 57 -2.02 -6.88 12.68
CA TYR A 57 -2.86 -6.49 11.55
C TYR A 57 -2.01 -5.83 10.47
N PHE A 58 -2.34 -6.13 9.22
CA PHE A 58 -1.71 -5.60 8.03
C PHE A 58 -2.76 -5.14 7.03
N LEU A 59 -2.40 -4.17 6.21
CA LEU A 59 -3.15 -3.78 5.02
C LEU A 59 -2.40 -4.33 3.81
N VAL A 60 -3.08 -5.18 3.05
CA VAL A 60 -2.60 -5.72 1.78
C VAL A 60 -3.22 -4.90 0.66
N LEU A 61 -2.38 -4.13 -0.03
CA LEU A 61 -2.74 -3.22 -1.11
C LEU A 61 -2.51 -3.94 -2.43
N THR A 62 -3.53 -3.99 -3.29
CA THR A 62 -3.39 -4.43 -4.68
C THR A 62 -3.16 -3.19 -5.53
N LEU A 63 -1.96 -3.04 -6.09
CA LEU A 63 -1.64 -1.87 -6.90
C LEU A 63 -2.34 -1.97 -8.25
N ARG A 64 -2.89 -0.85 -8.72
CA ARG A 64 -3.44 -0.80 -10.07
C ARG A 64 -2.28 -0.72 -11.05
N TYR A 65 -1.98 -1.83 -11.72
CA TYR A 65 -0.94 -1.84 -12.74
C TYR A 65 -1.37 -0.92 -13.89
N ARG A 66 -0.77 0.27 -13.97
CA ARG A 66 -0.87 1.09 -15.18
C ARG A 66 0.07 0.46 -16.18
N ARG A 67 -0.51 -0.22 -17.18
CA ARG A 67 0.18 -0.76 -18.35
C ARG A 67 0.64 0.41 -19.23
N ASN A 68 1.58 1.20 -18.73
CA ASN A 68 2.24 2.29 -19.44
C ASN A 68 3.73 2.17 -19.14
N ARG A 69 4.64 2.18 -20.09
CA ARG A 69 4.71 1.86 -21.53
C ARG A 69 6.23 1.54 -21.69
N LYS A 70 6.67 1.09 -22.87
CA LYS A 70 8.11 1.03 -23.18
C LYS A 70 8.88 2.24 -22.68
#